data_AF-A0AAE0SRH6-F1
#
_entry.id   AF-A0AAE0SRH6-F1
#
_cell.length_a   1.000
_cell.length_b   1.000
_cell.length_c   1.000
_cell.angle_alpha   90.00
_cell.angle_beta   90.00
_cell.angle_gamma   90.00
#
_symmetry.space_group_name_H-M   'P 1'
#
loop_
_entity.id
_entity.type
_entity.pdbx_description
1 polymer ?
#
loop_
_entity_poly.entity_id
_entity_poly.type
_entity_poly.pdbx_seq_one_letter_code
_entity_poly.pdbx_strand_id
1 'polypeptide(L)'
;MLVGLADGRLLYEGLSNRTHPVGSLRNDVTYAEFYDYFNCLEISPCTGWMNTNSTVREMTTLRAEELSAVLKDVADENKNTYKNFDLYYSDNPVYQVLDEWKKQGGELWQLLEPVDGFHTNQQANALLADVTWRNLEQQYPDFIGNVNPNNDKITEMFGDQGGYL
;
A
#
# COMPACT_ATOMS: atom_id res chain seq x y z
N MET A 1 -7.63 2.11 -13.62
CA MET A 1 -6.67 1.11 -13.09
C MET A 1 -7.28 0.44 -11.88
N LEU A 2 -7.33 -0.89 -11.88
CA LEU A 2 -7.63 -1.72 -10.71
C LEU A 2 -6.30 -2.13 -10.09
N VAL A 3 -6.23 -2.19 -8.76
CA VAL A 3 -5.00 -2.59 -8.05
C VAL A 3 -5.30 -3.84 -7.23
N GLY A 4 -4.41 -4.82 -7.30
CA GLY A 4 -4.47 -6.01 -6.44
C GLY A 4 -4.52 -5.64 -4.96
N LEU A 5 -5.13 -6.50 -4.16
CA LEU A 5 -5.13 -6.34 -2.71
C LEU A 5 -3.73 -6.63 -2.15
N ALA A 6 -3.42 -6.04 -1.00
CA ALA A 6 -2.16 -6.31 -0.32
C ALA A 6 -2.16 -7.71 0.30
N ASP A 7 -0.98 -8.28 0.53
CA ASP A 7 -0.80 -9.36 1.50
C ASP A 7 -0.44 -8.76 2.86
N GLY A 8 -1.43 -8.71 3.75
CA GLY A 8 -1.26 -8.14 5.08
C GLY A 8 -0.55 -9.03 6.10
N ARG A 9 -0.05 -10.23 5.76
CA ARG A 9 0.78 -11.04 6.69
C ARG A 9 2.00 -10.26 7.18
N LEU A 10 2.51 -9.38 6.32
CA LEU A 10 3.59 -8.44 6.57
C LEU A 10 3.38 -7.60 7.84
N LEU A 11 2.13 -7.28 8.19
CA LEU A 11 1.82 -6.51 9.40
C LEU A 11 2.24 -7.26 10.66
N TYR A 12 1.77 -8.50 10.80
CA TYR A 12 2.08 -9.32 11.96
C TYR A 12 3.57 -9.69 11.99
N GLU A 13 4.17 -10.01 10.84
CA GLU A 13 5.59 -10.30 10.71
C GLU A 13 6.47 -9.10 11.10
N GLY A 14 6.11 -7.89 10.68
CA GLY A 14 6.87 -6.68 10.94
C GLY A 14 6.69 -6.10 12.34
N LEU A 15 5.51 -6.27 12.95
CA LEU A 15 5.14 -5.52 14.16
C LEU A 15 4.95 -6.36 15.42
N SER A 16 4.53 -7.62 15.33
CA SER A 16 3.99 -8.38 16.48
C SER A 16 4.83 -8.29 17.76
N ASN A 17 6.16 -8.43 17.66
CA ASN A 17 7.09 -8.41 18.80
C ASN A 17 7.58 -7.00 19.20
N ARG A 18 7.21 -5.96 18.45
CA ARG A 18 7.63 -4.58 18.73
C ARG A 18 6.71 -3.95 19.76
N THR A 19 7.24 -3.01 20.53
CA THR A 19 6.47 -2.23 21.49
C THR A 19 5.59 -1.20 20.76
N HIS A 20 4.29 -1.22 21.04
CA HIS A 20 3.33 -0.23 20.56
C HIS A 20 3.59 1.13 21.23
N PRO A 21 3.32 2.30 20.60
CA PRO A 21 3.54 3.60 21.21
C PRO A 21 2.92 3.77 22.61
N VAL A 22 1.74 3.18 22.86
CA VAL A 22 1.09 3.22 24.19
C VAL A 22 1.88 2.50 25.28
N GLY A 23 2.69 1.49 24.93
CA GLY A 23 3.56 0.76 25.84
C GLY A 23 5.00 1.29 25.87
N SER A 24 5.34 2.30 25.08
CA SER A 24 6.73 2.76 24.88
C SER A 24 7.42 3.26 26.14
N LEU A 25 6.66 3.78 27.13
CA LEU A 25 7.24 4.29 28.38
C LEU A 25 7.75 3.17 29.30
N ARG A 26 7.08 2.01 29.29
CA ARG A 26 7.35 0.90 30.23
C ARG A 26 7.77 -0.39 29.52
N ASN A 27 7.74 -0.41 28.19
CA ASN A 27 7.93 -1.57 27.34
C ASN A 27 6.99 -2.73 27.69
N ASP A 28 5.72 -2.42 27.94
CA ASP A 28 4.72 -3.34 28.50
C ASP A 28 3.50 -3.58 27.60
N VAL A 29 3.51 -3.05 26.37
CA VAL A 29 2.49 -3.34 25.35
C VAL A 29 3.14 -3.54 23.99
N THR A 30 3.07 -4.76 23.47
CA THR A 30 3.46 -5.13 22.11
C THR A 30 2.32 -4.94 21.11
N TYR A 31 2.61 -4.93 19.80
CA TYR A 31 1.54 -4.91 18.79
C TYR A 31 0.68 -6.18 18.82
N ALA A 32 1.24 -7.34 19.17
CA ALA A 32 0.44 -8.57 19.32
C ALA A 32 -0.62 -8.40 20.42
N GLU A 33 -0.25 -7.87 21.58
CA GLU A 33 -1.19 -7.58 22.68
C GLU A 33 -2.20 -6.49 22.31
N PHE A 34 -1.77 -5.47 21.56
CA PHE A 34 -2.65 -4.44 21.02
C PHE A 34 -3.69 -5.02 20.04
N TYR A 35 -3.27 -5.92 19.15
CA TYR A 35 -4.19 -6.60 18.21
C TYR A 35 -5.18 -7.49 18.95
N ASP A 36 -4.72 -8.28 19.93
CA ASP A 36 -5.61 -9.12 20.74
C ASP A 36 -6.65 -8.28 21.50
N TYR A 37 -6.24 -7.13 22.05
CA TYR A 37 -7.16 -6.18 22.69
C TYR A 37 -8.23 -5.64 21.71
N PHE A 38 -7.82 -5.20 20.51
CA PHE A 38 -8.74 -4.67 19.49
C PHE A 38 -9.70 -5.75 18.95
N ASN A 39 -9.21 -6.98 18.77
CA ASN A 39 -10.03 -8.11 18.37
C ASN A 39 -11.04 -8.49 19.46
N CYS A 40 -10.64 -8.47 20.73
CA CYS A 40 -11.54 -8.75 21.86
C CYS A 40 -12.68 -7.73 21.98
N LEU A 41 -12.41 -6.48 21.63
CA LEU A 41 -13.41 -5.41 21.60
C LEU A 41 -14.23 -5.35 20.30
N GLU A 42 -13.90 -6.20 19.32
CA GLU A 42 -14.51 -6.20 17.98
C GLU A 42 -14.38 -4.85 17.23
N ILE A 43 -13.28 -4.14 17.47
CA ILE A 43 -12.97 -2.83 16.82
C ILE A 43 -11.70 -2.87 15.98
N SER A 44 -11.13 -4.05 15.74
CA SER A 44 -9.97 -4.21 14.88
C SER A 44 -10.29 -3.76 13.44
N PRO A 45 -9.47 -2.89 12.83
CA PRO A 45 -9.71 -2.46 11.45
C PRO A 45 -9.51 -3.62 10.45
N CYS A 46 -8.78 -4.67 10.85
CA CYS A 46 -8.65 -5.90 10.08
C CYS A 46 -8.37 -7.11 10.98
N THR A 47 -9.43 -7.70 11.56
CA THR A 47 -9.33 -8.94 12.37
C THR A 47 -8.71 -10.12 11.63
N GLY A 48 -8.67 -10.08 10.29
CA GLY A 48 -8.05 -11.10 9.47
C GLY A 48 -6.52 -11.12 9.60
N TRP A 49 -5.87 -10.00 9.29
CA TRP A 49 -4.40 -9.90 9.32
C TRP A 49 -3.81 -9.46 10.66
N MET A 50 -4.52 -8.60 11.42
CA MET A 50 -4.11 -8.17 12.76
C MET A 50 -4.58 -9.21 13.79
N ASN A 51 -4.08 -10.43 13.66
CA ASN A 51 -4.53 -11.58 14.45
C ASN A 51 -3.35 -12.43 14.87
N THR A 52 -3.30 -12.91 16.11
CA THR A 52 -2.27 -13.84 16.58
C THR A 52 -2.41 -15.23 15.96
N ASN A 53 -3.61 -15.62 15.52
CA ASN A 53 -3.88 -16.87 14.84
C ASN A 53 -3.39 -16.86 13.38
N SER A 54 -2.34 -17.63 13.07
CA SER A 54 -1.75 -17.69 11.73
C SER A 54 -2.71 -18.27 10.68
N THR A 55 -3.57 -19.23 11.03
CA THR A 55 -4.56 -19.78 10.09
C THR A 55 -5.54 -18.70 9.63
N VAL A 56 -5.96 -17.80 10.51
CA VAL A 56 -6.83 -16.68 10.14
C VAL A 56 -6.11 -15.71 9.18
N ARG A 57 -4.84 -15.40 9.45
CA ARG A 57 -4.03 -14.56 8.56
C ARG A 57 -3.83 -15.19 7.18
N GLU A 58 -3.57 -16.50 7.14
CA GLU A 58 -3.41 -17.26 5.89
C GLU A 58 -4.71 -17.28 5.07
N MET A 59 -5.86 -17.56 5.70
CA MET A 59 -7.15 -17.54 5.01
C MET A 59 -7.52 -16.15 4.49
N THR A 60 -7.20 -15.09 5.25
CA THR A 60 -7.42 -13.70 4.83
C THR A 60 -6.58 -13.38 3.60
N THR A 61 -5.33 -13.84 3.58
CA THR A 61 -4.41 -13.65 2.45
C THR A 61 -4.87 -14.40 1.21
N LEU A 62 -5.26 -15.67 1.37
CA LEU A 62 -5.80 -16.47 0.27
C LEU A 62 -7.00 -15.75 -0.36
N ARG A 63 -7.92 -15.20 0.45
CA ARG A 63 -9.03 -14.42 -0.07
C ARG A 63 -8.57 -13.14 -0.78
N ALA A 64 -7.56 -12.44 -0.28
CA ALA A 64 -7.02 -11.27 -0.96
C ALA A 64 -6.41 -11.61 -2.33
N GLU A 65 -5.72 -12.75 -2.43
CA GLU A 65 -5.17 -13.26 -3.69
C GLU A 65 -6.29 -13.66 -4.67
N GLU A 66 -7.31 -14.38 -4.21
CA GLU A 66 -8.51 -14.73 -5.01
C GLU A 66 -9.20 -13.48 -5.58
N LEU A 67 -9.39 -12.45 -4.74
CA LEU A 67 -10.02 -11.20 -5.18
C LEU A 67 -9.14 -10.41 -6.15
N SER A 68 -7.81 -10.44 -5.96
CA SER A 68 -6.87 -9.83 -6.89
C SER A 68 -6.91 -10.50 -8.25
N ALA A 69 -7.03 -11.84 -8.29
CA ALA A 69 -7.26 -12.59 -9.52
C ALA A 69 -8.57 -12.18 -10.21
N VAL A 70 -9.66 -12.01 -9.46
CA VAL A 70 -10.93 -11.51 -10.03
C VAL A 70 -10.76 -10.10 -10.61
N LEU A 71 -10.06 -9.19 -9.94
CA LEU A 71 -9.80 -7.84 -10.48
C LEU A 71 -9.00 -7.89 -11.77
N LYS A 72 -8.03 -8.81 -11.85
CA LYS A 72 -7.24 -9.05 -13.06
C LYS A 72 -8.11 -9.58 -14.19
N ASP A 73 -8.91 -10.62 -13.94
CA ASP A 73 -9.82 -11.19 -14.93
C ASP A 73 -10.80 -10.13 -15.45
N VAL A 74 -11.38 -9.33 -14.55
CA VAL A 74 -12.27 -8.21 -14.94
C VAL A 74 -11.55 -7.23 -15.86
N ALA A 75 -10.31 -6.83 -15.55
CA ALA A 75 -9.55 -5.92 -16.40
C ALA A 75 -9.23 -6.52 -17.77
N ASP A 76 -8.81 -7.78 -17.82
CA ASP A 76 -8.42 -8.47 -19.05
C ASP A 76 -9.62 -8.75 -19.96
N GLU A 77 -10.74 -9.21 -19.41
CA GLU A 77 -11.97 -9.49 -20.14
C GLU A 77 -12.68 -8.22 -20.65
N ASN A 78 -12.49 -7.09 -19.96
CA ASN A 78 -13.18 -5.83 -20.26
C ASN A 78 -12.26 -4.73 -20.81
N LYS A 79 -11.03 -5.05 -21.20
CA LYS A 79 -10.01 -4.07 -21.62
C LYS A 79 -10.50 -3.07 -22.67
N ASN A 80 -11.34 -3.51 -23.61
CA ASN A 80 -11.85 -2.72 -24.74
C ASN A 80 -13.40 -2.64 -24.79
N THR A 81 -14.09 -2.94 -23.68
CA THR A 81 -15.57 -2.98 -23.67
C THR A 81 -16.19 -1.62 -23.32
N TYR A 82 -15.49 -0.79 -22.54
CA TYR A 82 -15.97 0.53 -22.14
C TYR A 82 -15.63 1.60 -23.18
N LYS A 83 -16.58 2.48 -23.48
CA LYS A 83 -16.42 3.51 -24.53
C LYS A 83 -15.56 4.70 -24.13
N ASN A 84 -15.46 4.98 -22.83
CA ASN A 84 -14.96 6.27 -22.32
C ASN A 84 -13.66 6.15 -21.52
N PHE A 85 -13.19 4.94 -21.26
CA PHE A 85 -11.94 4.70 -20.54
C PHE A 85 -11.44 3.29 -20.85
N ASP A 86 -10.12 3.14 -20.82
CA ASP A 86 -9.48 1.84 -20.85
C ASP A 86 -9.38 1.26 -19.43
N LEU A 87 -9.47 -0.06 -19.33
CA LEU A 87 -9.33 -0.78 -18.07
C LEU A 87 -8.02 -1.56 -18.04
N TYR A 88 -7.33 -1.49 -16.89
CA TYR A 88 -6.07 -2.19 -16.65
C TYR A 88 -5.98 -2.61 -15.17
N TYR A 89 -5.30 -3.72 -14.92
CA TYR A 89 -5.01 -4.27 -13.59
C TYR A 89 -3.51 -4.18 -13.26
N SER A 90 -3.17 -3.57 -12.13
CA SER A 90 -1.81 -3.53 -11.59
C SER A 90 -1.73 -4.39 -10.33
N ASP A 91 -0.64 -5.17 -10.19
CA ASP A 91 -0.35 -5.83 -8.93
C ASP A 91 -0.09 -4.82 -7.82
N ASN A 92 -0.35 -5.21 -6.57
CA ASN A 92 -0.10 -4.33 -5.44
C ASN A 92 1.42 -4.05 -5.29
N PRO A 93 1.86 -2.78 -5.31
CA PRO A 93 3.29 -2.46 -5.32
C PRO A 93 3.99 -2.63 -3.97
N VAL A 94 3.28 -2.97 -2.89
CA VAL A 94 3.85 -3.10 -1.53
C VAL A 94 5.07 -4.01 -1.50
N TYR A 95 5.05 -5.17 -2.15
CA TYR A 95 6.21 -6.06 -2.15
C TYR A 95 7.45 -5.47 -2.83
N GLN A 96 7.26 -4.76 -3.95
CA GLN A 96 8.36 -4.10 -4.65
C GLN A 96 8.97 -3.01 -3.77
N VAL A 97 8.13 -2.20 -3.13
CA VAL A 97 8.57 -1.17 -2.16
C VAL A 97 9.35 -1.79 -1.01
N LEU A 98 8.86 -2.88 -0.42
CA LEU A 98 9.52 -3.54 0.70
C LEU A 98 10.88 -4.14 0.32
N ASP A 99 10.98 -4.76 -0.85
CA ASP A 99 12.23 -5.30 -1.35
C ASP A 99 13.25 -4.19 -1.63
N GLU A 100 12.83 -3.08 -2.23
CA GLU A 100 13.67 -1.91 -2.46
C GLU A 100 14.11 -1.25 -1.14
N TRP A 101 13.21 -1.13 -0.17
CA TRP A 101 13.50 -0.57 1.15
C TRP A 101 14.52 -1.42 1.92
N LYS A 102 14.34 -2.74 1.93
CA LYS A 102 15.29 -3.69 2.54
C LYS A 102 16.68 -3.62 1.91
N LYS A 103 16.76 -3.46 0.57
CA LYS A 103 18.04 -3.30 -0.14
C LYS A 103 18.78 -2.02 0.27
N GLN A 104 18.07 -1.00 0.73
CA GLN A 104 18.64 0.24 1.27
C GLN A 104 18.97 0.15 2.77
N GLY A 105 18.83 -1.03 3.38
CA GLY A 105 19.06 -1.25 4.81
C GLY A 105 17.87 -0.91 5.70
N GLY A 106 16.70 -0.65 5.12
CA GLY A 106 15.46 -0.39 5.84
C GLY A 106 14.80 -1.67 6.38
N GLU A 107 13.95 -1.50 7.37
CA GLU A 107 13.14 -2.56 7.97
C GLU A 107 11.64 -2.33 7.72
N LEU A 108 10.88 -3.43 7.58
CA LEU A 108 9.44 -3.41 7.26
C LEU A 108 8.61 -2.52 8.21
N TRP A 109 8.88 -2.60 9.52
CA TRP A 109 8.12 -1.84 10.53
C TRP A 109 8.23 -0.32 10.35
N GLN A 110 9.26 0.18 9.67
CA GLN A 110 9.48 1.61 9.43
C GLN A 110 8.51 2.18 8.40
N LEU A 111 7.78 1.32 7.68
CA LEU A 111 6.85 1.70 6.62
C LEU A 111 5.37 1.57 7.03
N LEU A 112 5.12 1.18 8.28
CA LEU A 112 3.78 1.04 8.84
C LEU A 112 3.48 2.21 9.79
N GLU A 113 2.20 2.60 9.86
CA GLU A 113 1.72 3.62 10.80
C GLU A 113 1.85 3.10 12.23
N PRO A 114 2.57 3.81 13.12
CA PRO A 114 2.89 3.27 14.44
C PRO A 114 1.69 3.23 15.39
N VAL A 115 0.63 4.00 15.14
CA VAL A 115 -0.51 4.09 16.07
C VAL A 115 -1.58 3.04 15.80
N ASP A 116 -1.88 2.76 14.54
CA ASP A 116 -2.85 1.70 14.21
C ASP A 116 -2.18 0.35 13.93
N GLY A 117 -0.87 0.35 13.62
CA GLY A 117 -0.14 -0.86 13.27
C GLY A 117 -0.73 -1.60 12.07
N PHE A 118 -1.35 -0.87 11.14
CA PHE A 118 -2.11 -1.42 10.03
C PHE A 118 -1.81 -0.69 8.72
N HIS A 119 -2.02 0.63 8.66
CA HIS A 119 -1.86 1.38 7.42
C HIS A 119 -0.38 1.58 7.07
N THR A 120 -0.10 1.80 5.79
CA THR A 120 1.19 2.32 5.34
C THR A 120 1.34 3.77 5.75
N ASN A 121 2.52 4.14 6.26
CA ASN A 121 2.77 5.51 6.67
C ASN A 121 3.08 6.44 5.49
N GLN A 122 3.24 7.74 5.77
CA GLN A 122 3.51 8.75 4.74
C GLN A 122 4.72 8.38 3.85
N GLN A 123 5.80 7.87 4.43
CA GLN A 123 6.99 7.47 3.68
C GLN A 123 6.70 6.29 2.75
N ALA A 124 6.00 5.27 3.26
CA ALA A 124 5.57 4.14 2.45
C ALA A 124 4.64 4.57 1.31
N ASN A 125 3.70 5.48 1.57
CA ASN A 125 2.80 6.01 0.54
C ASN A 125 3.57 6.74 -0.58
N ALA A 126 4.62 7.51 -0.25
CA ALA A 126 5.48 8.15 -1.25
C ALA A 126 6.26 7.12 -2.10
N LEU A 127 6.81 6.07 -1.47
CA LEU A 127 7.51 5.00 -2.18
C LEU A 127 6.56 4.17 -3.06
N LEU A 128 5.34 3.90 -2.59
CA LEU A 128 4.30 3.24 -3.38
C LEU A 128 3.96 4.07 -4.61
N ALA A 129 3.80 5.39 -4.45
CA ALA A 129 3.56 6.30 -5.58
C ALA A 129 4.70 6.28 -6.59
N ASP A 130 5.96 6.29 -6.15
CA ASP A 130 7.13 6.20 -7.03
C ASP A 130 7.16 4.89 -7.82
N VAL A 131 6.97 3.74 -7.14
CA VAL A 131 6.93 2.43 -7.78
C VAL A 131 5.76 2.33 -8.76
N THR A 132 4.56 2.80 -8.37
CA THR A 132 3.41 2.84 -9.27
C THR A 132 3.68 3.70 -10.50
N TRP A 133 4.29 4.88 -10.32
CA TRP A 133 4.63 5.76 -11.43
C TRP A 133 5.61 5.11 -12.41
N ARG A 134 6.71 4.52 -11.91
CA ARG A 134 7.66 3.77 -12.74
C ARG A 134 7.01 2.61 -13.48
N ASN A 135 6.11 1.89 -12.82
CA ASN A 135 5.38 0.78 -13.44
C ASN A 135 4.45 1.29 -14.57
N LEU A 136 3.79 2.42 -14.38
CA LEU A 136 2.98 3.07 -15.41
C LEU A 136 3.84 3.56 -16.58
N GLU A 137 4.97 4.22 -16.33
CA GLU A 137 5.89 4.66 -17.39
C GLU A 137 6.36 3.51 -18.28
N GLN A 138 6.65 2.36 -17.68
CA GLN A 138 7.16 1.19 -18.40
C GLN A 138 6.08 0.42 -19.15
N GLN A 139 4.90 0.27 -18.54
CA GLN A 139 3.87 -0.65 -19.04
C GLN A 139 2.73 0.05 -19.77
N TYR A 140 2.41 1.30 -19.40
CA TYR A 140 1.28 2.10 -19.91
C TYR A 140 1.65 3.58 -20.08
N PRO A 141 2.69 3.92 -20.87
CA PRO A 141 3.14 5.31 -21.02
C PRO A 141 2.03 6.25 -21.54
N ASP A 142 1.10 5.72 -22.33
CA ASP A 142 -0.03 6.51 -22.85
C ASP A 142 -0.99 7.00 -21.76
N PHE A 143 -1.00 6.39 -20.57
CA PHE A 143 -1.90 6.78 -19.47
C PHE A 143 -1.44 8.07 -18.76
N ILE A 144 -0.14 8.32 -18.73
CA ILE A 144 0.45 9.51 -18.09
C ILE A 144 0.67 10.66 -19.07
N GLY A 145 0.59 10.37 -20.38
CA GLY A 145 0.75 11.35 -21.45
C GLY A 145 2.21 11.76 -21.67
N ASN A 146 2.42 12.56 -22.72
CA ASN A 146 3.73 13.10 -23.04
C ASN A 146 4.09 14.26 -22.12
N VAL A 147 5.39 14.42 -21.86
CA VAL A 147 5.93 15.63 -21.23
C VAL A 147 5.53 16.85 -22.05
N ASN A 148 4.87 17.83 -21.42
CA ASN A 148 4.46 19.04 -22.09
C ASN A 148 5.69 19.89 -22.48
N PRO A 149 5.92 20.16 -23.78
CA PRO A 149 7.11 20.88 -24.25
C PRO A 149 7.13 22.37 -23.86
N ASN A 150 6.05 22.89 -23.26
CA ASN A 150 5.97 24.27 -22.81
C ASN A 150 6.13 24.44 -21.29
N ASN A 151 6.50 23.38 -20.54
CA ASN A 151 6.66 23.46 -19.09
C ASN A 151 7.60 24.61 -18.66
N ASP A 152 8.74 24.78 -19.32
CA ASP A 152 9.68 25.87 -19.01
C ASP A 152 9.05 27.26 -19.21
N LYS A 153 8.25 27.44 -20.28
CA LYS A 153 7.54 28.70 -20.54
C LYS A 153 6.43 28.96 -19.53
N ILE A 154 5.72 27.92 -19.11
CA ILE A 154 4.67 28.01 -18.09
C ILE A 154 5.31 28.50 -16.78
N THR A 155 6.43 27.90 -16.37
CA THR A 155 7.17 28.31 -15.18
C THR A 155 7.69 29.74 -15.29
N GLU A 156 8.25 30.14 -16.44
CA GLU A 156 8.72 31.51 -16.68
C GLU A 156 7.59 32.55 -16.56
N MET A 157 6.41 32.26 -17.09
CA MET A 157 5.28 33.21 -17.13
C MET A 157 4.44 33.22 -15.86
N PHE A 158 4.25 32.05 -15.23
CA PHE A 158 3.26 31.86 -14.17
C PHE A 158 3.88 31.42 -12.83
N GLY A 159 5.20 31.23 -12.76
CA GLY A 159 5.89 30.85 -11.53
C GLY A 159 5.37 29.55 -10.93
N ASP A 160 4.96 29.60 -9.67
CA ASP A 160 4.38 28.47 -8.92
C ASP A 160 2.92 28.17 -9.29
N GLN A 161 2.38 28.86 -10.31
CA GLN A 161 1.01 28.71 -10.79
C GLN A 161 -0.06 29.00 -9.72
N GLY A 162 0.28 29.79 -8.70
CA GLY A 162 -0.62 30.15 -7.60
C GLY A 162 -0.46 29.28 -6.34
N GLY A 163 0.36 28.24 -6.39
CA GLY A 163 0.77 27.43 -5.24
C GLY A 163 -0.35 26.65 -4.52
N TYR A 164 0.05 25.78 -3.59
CA TYR A 164 -0.81 25.16 -2.59
C TYR A 164 -0.09 25.30 -1.24
N LEU A 165 -0.63 26.15 -0.34
CA LEU A 165 -0.08 26.39 1.00
C LEU A 165 -0.30 25.19 1.92
#